data_AF-A0A8S9JQ52-F1
#
_entry.id   AF-A0A8S9JQ52-F1
#
_cell.length_a   1.000
_cell.length_b   1.000
_cell.length_c   1.000
_cell.angle_alpha   90.00
_cell.angle_beta   90.00
_cell.angle_gamma   90.00
#
_symmetry.space_group_name_H-M   'P 1'
#
loop_
_entity.id
_entity.type
_entity.pdbx_description
1 polymer ?
#
loop_
_entity_poly.entity_id
_entity_poly.type
_entity_poly.pdbx_seq_one_letter_code
_entity_poly.pdbx_strand_id
1 'polypeptide(L)'
;MAEIAEDATPFPHRNMLFKIQYSINWKDSSQDLEKRYLKQAKTLHSFMTGFVSKNPRGAYLNYRDVDIGVNDHGEDSYKEGEVYGRMYFGKNFDRLVKIKTVVDPDNFFRNEQSIPTLPCIEYLIKVIVGELREFLWKSFNLVTVWILRSNQGIFHKFRRERRVTERAMAKLWSGAGGATVVASVLLHVF
;
A
#
# COMPACT_ATOMS: atom_id res chain seq x y z
N MET A 1 4.85 9.31 22.75
CA MET A 1 5.03 8.88 21.34
C MET A 1 4.44 7.49 21.20
N ALA A 2 3.98 7.12 20.00
CA ALA A 2 3.32 5.84 19.79
C ALA A 2 4.24 4.64 20.11
N GLU A 3 3.80 3.74 20.99
CA GLU A 3 4.52 2.49 21.32
C GLU A 3 4.38 1.44 20.21
N ILE A 4 3.33 1.54 19.39
CA ILE A 4 3.00 0.60 18.31
C ILE A 4 3.24 1.28 16.96
N ALA A 5 3.95 0.58 16.07
CA ALA A 5 4.20 1.04 14.70
C ALA A 5 2.88 1.17 13.90
N GLU A 6 2.81 2.16 13.02
CA GLU A 6 1.60 2.45 12.21
C GLU A 6 1.20 1.30 11.27
N ASP A 7 2.14 0.44 10.88
CA ASP A 7 1.96 -0.68 9.96
C ASP A 7 1.90 -2.05 10.66
N ALA A 8 1.97 -2.07 12.00
CA ALA A 8 1.84 -3.29 12.79
C ALA A 8 0.47 -3.95 12.58
N THR A 9 -0.58 -3.14 12.42
CA THR A 9 -1.94 -3.59 12.05
C THR A 9 -2.52 -2.69 10.97
N PRO A 10 -3.69 -3.02 10.37
CA PRO A 10 -4.30 -2.16 9.36
C PRO A 10 -4.57 -0.71 9.82
N PHE A 11 -4.82 -0.50 11.12
CA PHE A 11 -5.15 0.81 11.70
C PHE A 11 -3.89 1.69 11.87
N PRO A 12 -3.76 2.79 11.10
CA PRO A 12 -2.52 3.56 11.00
C PRO A 12 -2.39 4.66 12.04
N HIS A 13 -3.49 5.11 12.65
CA HIS A 13 -3.54 6.34 13.46
C HIS A 13 -2.98 6.11 14.89
N ARG A 14 -1.67 5.85 15.00
CA ARG A 14 -0.98 5.52 16.26
C ARG A 14 -0.33 6.71 16.95
N ASN A 15 0.14 7.69 16.18
CA ASN A 15 0.85 8.86 16.68
C ASN A 15 -0.02 10.14 16.59
N MET A 16 -1.19 10.13 17.25
CA MET A 16 -2.10 11.28 17.32
C MET A 16 -2.35 11.68 18.78
N LEU A 17 -2.66 12.97 19.01
CA LEU A 17 -2.97 13.47 20.36
C LEU A 17 -4.30 12.90 20.88
N PHE A 18 -5.34 12.88 20.04
CA PHE A 18 -6.65 12.33 20.36
C PHE A 18 -7.47 12.14 19.07
N LYS A 19 -8.62 11.47 19.20
CA LYS A 19 -9.66 11.34 18.16
C LYS A 19 -10.92 12.08 18.63
N ILE A 20 -11.57 12.83 17.75
CA ILE A 20 -12.88 13.47 18.02
C ILE A 20 -13.96 12.77 17.18
N GLN A 21 -15.12 12.52 17.77
CA GLN A 21 -16.32 12.06 17.07
C GLN A 21 -17.42 13.13 17.19
N TYR A 22 -18.09 13.44 16.08
CA TYR A 22 -19.29 14.27 16.07
C TYR A 22 -20.49 13.35 15.92
N SER A 23 -21.30 13.22 16.97
CA SER A 23 -22.49 12.38 16.98
C SER A 23 -23.71 13.22 17.34
N ILE A 24 -24.80 13.01 16.63
CA ILE A 24 -26.09 13.63 16.90
C ILE A 24 -27.10 12.52 17.05
N ASN A 25 -27.84 12.53 18.15
CA ASN A 25 -28.91 11.57 18.43
C ASN A 25 -30.23 12.34 18.57
N TRP A 26 -31.30 11.80 18.00
CA TRP A 26 -32.65 12.37 18.09
C TRP A 26 -33.68 11.24 18.21
N LYS A 27 -34.88 11.55 18.69
CA LYS A 27 -35.93 10.55 18.97
C LYS A 27 -36.93 10.40 17.82
N ASP A 28 -37.27 11.49 17.15
CA ASP A 28 -38.36 11.53 16.17
C ASP A 28 -37.88 11.11 14.77
N SER A 29 -38.57 10.18 14.12
CA SER A 29 -38.22 9.67 12.78
C SER A 29 -38.71 10.58 11.64
N SER A 30 -38.81 11.90 11.86
CA SER A 30 -39.22 12.84 10.82
C SER A 30 -38.09 13.06 9.82
N GLN A 31 -38.39 12.92 8.53
CA GLN A 31 -37.42 13.13 7.45
C GLN A 31 -36.84 14.56 7.43
N ASP A 32 -37.63 15.56 7.87
CA ASP A 32 -37.16 16.95 7.94
C ASP A 32 -36.16 17.15 9.09
N LEU A 33 -36.38 16.47 10.22
CA LEU A 33 -35.44 16.47 11.34
C LEU A 33 -34.14 15.76 10.95
N GLU A 34 -34.22 14.62 10.28
CA GLU A 34 -33.05 13.91 9.76
C GLU A 34 -32.21 14.81 8.85
N LYS A 35 -32.82 15.42 7.82
CA LYS A 35 -32.13 16.36 6.92
C LYS A 35 -31.47 17.51 7.68
N ARG A 36 -32.16 18.07 8.68
CA ARG A 36 -31.65 19.17 9.51
C ARG A 36 -30.43 18.75 10.33
N TYR A 37 -30.49 17.60 11.02
CA TYR A 37 -29.39 17.12 11.85
C TYR A 37 -28.20 16.67 11.02
N LEU A 38 -28.41 15.99 9.90
CA LEU A 38 -27.34 15.66 8.95
C LEU A 38 -26.65 16.93 8.43
N LYS A 39 -27.41 17.96 8.08
CA LYS A 39 -26.84 19.25 7.66
C LYS A 39 -25.99 19.89 8.77
N GLN A 40 -26.42 19.83 10.03
CA GLN A 40 -25.66 20.35 11.17
C GLN A 40 -24.35 19.58 11.38
N ALA A 41 -24.39 18.24 11.33
CA ALA A 41 -23.20 17.40 11.42
C ALA A 41 -22.19 17.72 10.31
N LYS A 42 -22.67 17.81 9.06
CA LYS A 42 -21.85 18.19 7.89
C LYS A 42 -21.25 19.58 8.03
N THR A 43 -22.01 20.55 8.52
CA THR A 43 -21.53 21.92 8.73
C THR A 43 -20.40 21.95 9.76
N LEU A 44 -20.56 21.25 10.88
CA LEU A 44 -19.51 21.14 11.90
C LEU A 44 -18.27 20.40 11.37
N HIS A 45 -18.47 19.28 10.66
CA HIS A 45 -17.38 18.52 10.05
C HIS A 45 -16.56 19.36 9.07
N SER A 46 -17.24 20.16 8.23
CA SER A 46 -16.61 21.08 7.28
C SER A 46 -15.87 22.22 7.97
N PHE A 47 -16.44 22.80 9.03
CA PHE A 47 -15.79 23.84 9.83
C PHE A 47 -14.46 23.33 10.44
N MET A 48 -14.44 22.09 10.90
CA MET A 48 -13.27 21.49 11.55
C MET A 48 -12.11 21.15 10.59
N THR A 49 -12.33 21.23 9.27
CA THR A 49 -11.31 20.92 8.24
C THR A 49 -10.00 21.68 8.44
N GLY A 50 -10.04 22.91 8.95
CA GLY A 50 -8.86 23.74 9.20
C GLY A 50 -7.95 23.21 10.33
N PHE A 51 -8.52 22.45 11.27
CA PHE A 51 -7.91 22.14 12.58
C PHE A 51 -7.54 20.67 12.76
N VAL A 52 -8.03 19.78 11.89
CA VAL A 52 -7.78 18.33 11.96
C VAL A 52 -6.65 17.91 11.02
N SER A 53 -6.33 16.60 11.02
CA SER A 53 -5.35 15.99 10.10
C SER A 53 -5.65 16.32 8.63
N LYS A 54 -4.60 16.46 7.83
CA LYS A 54 -4.66 16.78 6.40
C LYS A 54 -3.76 15.83 5.60
N ASN A 55 -4.10 15.60 4.33
CA ASN A 55 -3.32 14.85 3.34
C ASN A 55 -2.99 13.38 3.70
N PRO A 56 -3.98 12.48 3.83
CA PRO A 56 -5.44 12.72 3.77
C PRO A 56 -6.02 13.10 5.14
N ARG A 57 -7.29 13.52 5.16
CA ARG A 57 -8.02 13.69 6.41
C ARG A 57 -8.34 12.32 6.99
N GLY A 58 -7.74 11.96 8.12
CA GLY A 58 -7.88 10.63 8.72
C GLY A 58 -9.32 10.34 9.16
N ALA A 59 -9.76 9.10 8.91
CA ALA A 59 -11.05 8.57 9.33
C ALA A 59 -10.88 7.25 10.08
N TYR A 60 -11.89 6.83 10.83
CA TYR A 60 -11.86 5.59 11.61
C TYR A 60 -12.94 4.62 11.14
N LEU A 61 -12.52 3.45 10.64
CA LEU A 61 -13.40 2.47 9.98
C LEU A 61 -14.63 2.08 10.80
N ASN A 62 -14.50 1.95 12.13
CA ASN A 62 -15.63 1.54 12.98
C ASN A 62 -16.71 2.63 13.12
N TYR A 63 -16.43 3.86 12.69
CA TYR A 63 -17.40 4.92 12.50
C TYR A 63 -17.54 5.16 11.00
N ARG A 64 -18.16 4.21 10.29
CA ARG A 64 -18.33 4.26 8.84
C ARG A 64 -19.05 5.55 8.43
N ASP A 65 -18.42 6.27 7.52
CA ASP A 65 -18.94 7.51 6.95
C ASP A 65 -18.99 7.36 5.43
N VAL A 66 -20.18 7.30 4.85
CA VAL A 66 -20.35 7.20 3.39
C VAL A 66 -20.08 8.52 2.68
N ASP A 67 -20.07 9.65 3.41
CA ASP A 67 -19.83 10.98 2.82
C ASP A 67 -18.36 11.19 2.41
N ILE A 68 -17.42 10.37 2.91
CA ILE A 68 -16.01 10.43 2.49
C ILE A 68 -15.71 9.66 1.20
N GLY A 69 -16.70 8.97 0.64
CA GLY A 69 -16.61 8.26 -0.63
C GLY A 69 -17.22 6.87 -0.56
N VAL A 70 -17.74 6.41 -1.70
CA VAL A 70 -18.25 5.07 -1.92
C VAL A 70 -17.65 4.50 -3.21
N ASN A 71 -17.76 3.20 -3.38
CA ASN A 71 -17.26 2.46 -4.54
C ASN A 71 -18.44 1.76 -5.22
N ASP A 72 -18.65 2.06 -6.49
CA ASP A 72 -19.75 1.52 -7.30
C ASP A 72 -19.38 0.17 -7.94
N HIS A 73 -18.13 -0.28 -7.73
CA HIS A 73 -17.54 -1.52 -8.20
C HIS A 73 -17.46 -1.64 -9.74
N GLY A 74 -17.43 -0.49 -10.42
CA GLY A 74 -17.20 -0.39 -11.86
C GLY A 74 -15.71 -0.43 -12.23
N GLU A 75 -15.40 0.10 -13.41
CA GLU A 75 -14.04 0.14 -13.96
C GLU A 75 -13.06 0.93 -13.08
N ASP A 76 -13.53 2.00 -12.44
CA ASP A 76 -12.74 2.86 -11.56
C ASP A 76 -12.74 2.42 -10.08
N SER A 77 -13.22 1.22 -9.76
CA SER A 77 -13.34 0.69 -8.39
C SER A 77 -12.08 0.87 -7.53
N TYR A 78 -10.89 0.68 -8.11
CA TYR A 78 -9.64 0.92 -7.37
C TYR A 78 -9.47 2.39 -6.98
N LYS A 79 -9.72 3.32 -7.91
CA LYS A 79 -9.56 4.77 -7.70
C LYS A 79 -10.60 5.30 -6.71
N GLU A 80 -11.85 4.86 -6.86
CA GLU A 80 -12.93 5.18 -5.91
C GLU A 80 -12.61 4.66 -4.51
N GLY A 81 -12.15 3.41 -4.43
CA GLY A 81 -11.72 2.77 -3.20
C GLY A 81 -10.52 3.43 -2.52
N GLU A 82 -9.61 3.98 -3.32
CA GLU A 82 -8.43 4.68 -2.80
C GLU A 82 -8.81 5.96 -2.04
N VAL A 83 -9.85 6.70 -2.46
CA VAL A 83 -10.26 7.96 -1.83
C VAL A 83 -10.55 7.77 -0.34
N TYR A 84 -11.46 6.86 0.02
CA TYR A 84 -11.77 6.58 1.43
C TYR A 84 -10.76 5.62 2.07
N GLY A 85 -10.17 4.70 1.29
CA GLY A 85 -9.22 3.72 1.79
C GLY A 85 -7.96 4.35 2.38
N ARG A 86 -7.46 5.43 1.76
CA ARG A 86 -6.33 6.21 2.29
C ARG A 86 -6.70 6.98 3.56
N MET A 87 -7.94 7.43 3.70
CA MET A 87 -8.42 8.08 4.94
C MET A 87 -8.47 7.09 6.12
N TYR A 88 -8.90 5.85 5.88
CA TYR A 88 -8.99 4.82 6.92
C TYR A 88 -7.64 4.17 7.25
N PHE A 89 -6.85 3.84 6.24
CA PHE A 89 -5.68 2.96 6.36
C PHE A 89 -4.34 3.62 6.02
N GLY A 90 -4.34 4.84 5.48
CA GLY A 90 -3.11 5.55 5.11
C GLY A 90 -2.23 4.72 4.16
N LYS A 91 -0.95 4.56 4.52
CA LYS A 91 0.01 3.73 3.78
C LYS A 91 -0.31 2.23 3.79
N ASN A 92 -1.10 1.76 4.75
CA ASN A 92 -1.45 0.35 4.87
C ASN A 92 -2.46 -0.10 3.80
N PHE A 93 -3.15 0.84 3.14
CA PHE A 93 -4.12 0.56 2.08
C PHE A 93 -3.53 -0.34 0.98
N ASP A 94 -2.31 -0.06 0.51
CA ASP A 94 -1.66 -0.83 -0.55
C ASP A 94 -1.46 -2.30 -0.17
N ARG A 95 -1.06 -2.55 1.09
CA ARG A 95 -0.88 -3.91 1.61
C ARG A 95 -2.22 -4.64 1.68
N LEU A 96 -3.28 -3.94 2.07
CA LEU A 96 -4.61 -4.52 2.18
C LEU A 96 -5.19 -4.88 0.81
N VAL A 97 -5.07 -4.00 -0.19
CA VAL A 97 -5.50 -4.28 -1.57
C VAL A 97 -4.78 -5.50 -2.14
N LYS A 98 -3.45 -5.61 -1.93
CA LYS A 98 -2.68 -6.78 -2.34
C LYS A 98 -3.21 -8.07 -1.71
N ILE A 99 -3.44 -8.05 -0.39
CA ILE A 99 -3.98 -9.22 0.32
C ILE A 99 -5.36 -9.57 -0.23
N LYS A 100 -6.26 -8.58 -0.33
CA LYS A 100 -7.63 -8.73 -0.85
C LYS A 100 -7.62 -9.37 -2.25
N THR A 101 -6.73 -8.91 -3.13
CA THR A 101 -6.59 -9.45 -4.49
C THR A 101 -6.18 -10.93 -4.50
N VAL A 102 -5.37 -11.36 -3.54
CA VAL A 102 -4.93 -12.76 -3.43
C VAL A 102 -6.02 -13.65 -2.81
N VAL A 103 -6.69 -13.17 -1.76
CA VAL A 103 -7.64 -14.00 -0.99
C VAL A 103 -9.05 -14.00 -1.56
N ASP A 104 -9.42 -12.99 -2.33
CA ASP A 104 -10.73 -12.81 -2.94
C ASP A 104 -10.61 -12.10 -4.30
N PRO A 105 -10.03 -12.80 -5.31
CA PRO A 105 -9.74 -12.21 -6.63
C PRO A 105 -11.00 -11.76 -7.38
N ASP A 106 -12.11 -12.48 -7.20
CA ASP A 106 -13.41 -12.16 -7.81
C ASP A 106 -14.16 -11.05 -7.06
N ASN A 107 -13.57 -10.53 -5.98
CA ASN A 107 -14.12 -9.50 -5.12
C ASN A 107 -15.55 -9.84 -4.63
N PHE A 108 -15.77 -11.09 -4.23
CA PHE A 108 -17.08 -11.58 -3.76
C PHE A 108 -17.50 -10.88 -2.46
N PHE A 109 -16.58 -10.71 -1.52
CA PHE A 109 -16.85 -10.03 -0.25
C PHE A 109 -16.71 -8.52 -0.41
N ARG A 110 -17.77 -7.86 -0.88
CA ARG A 110 -17.78 -6.42 -1.14
C ARG A 110 -19.00 -5.70 -0.57
N ASN A 111 -18.80 -4.41 -0.31
CA ASN A 111 -19.79 -3.40 0.04
C ASN A 111 -19.30 -2.02 -0.46
N GLU A 112 -20.11 -0.99 -0.25
CA GLU A 112 -19.89 0.38 -0.74
C GLU A 112 -18.55 0.99 -0.30
N GLN A 113 -17.92 0.47 0.77
CA GLN A 113 -16.60 0.91 1.26
C GLN A 113 -15.61 -0.24 1.45
N SER A 114 -15.78 -1.32 0.70
CA SER A 114 -14.91 -2.49 0.77
C SER A 114 -13.57 -2.23 0.07
N ILE A 115 -12.52 -2.88 0.54
CA ILE A 115 -11.19 -2.76 -0.06
C ILE A 115 -11.27 -3.31 -1.49
N PRO A 116 -10.88 -2.52 -2.52
CA PRO A 116 -10.94 -2.98 -3.90
C PRO A 116 -9.85 -4.03 -4.18
N THR A 117 -10.04 -4.80 -5.24
CA THR A 117 -8.99 -5.63 -5.83
C THR A 117 -8.17 -4.82 -6.83
N LEU A 118 -6.95 -5.25 -7.13
CA LEU A 118 -6.19 -4.66 -8.22
C LEU A 118 -6.87 -4.98 -9.56
N PRO A 119 -6.89 -4.03 -10.52
CA PRO A 119 -7.34 -4.33 -11.87
C PRO A 119 -6.46 -5.44 -12.47
N CYS A 120 -7.10 -6.39 -13.16
CA CYS A 120 -6.50 -7.64 -13.65
C CYS A 120 -5.16 -7.44 -14.38
N ILE A 121 -5.03 -6.40 -15.21
CA ILE A 121 -3.81 -6.08 -15.97
C ILE A 121 -2.64 -5.74 -15.03
N GLU A 122 -2.90 -5.00 -13.95
CA GLU A 122 -1.85 -4.57 -13.03
C GLU A 122 -1.40 -5.71 -12.10
N TYR A 123 -2.33 -6.58 -11.70
CA TYR A 123 -2.01 -7.82 -10.99
C TYR A 123 -1.16 -8.74 -11.87
N LEU A 124 -1.58 -8.96 -13.12
CA LEU A 124 -0.88 -9.81 -14.07
C LEU A 124 0.54 -9.27 -14.35
N ILE A 125 0.70 -7.96 -14.56
CA ILE A 125 2.03 -7.34 -14.74
C ILE A 125 2.89 -7.52 -13.49
N LYS A 126 2.36 -7.29 -12.29
CA LYS A 126 3.12 -7.45 -11.03
C LYS A 126 3.53 -8.90 -10.80
N VAL A 127 2.66 -9.86 -11.08
CA VAL A 127 2.96 -11.30 -11.00
C VAL A 127 4.01 -11.68 -12.04
N ILE A 128 3.79 -11.34 -13.32
CA ILE A 128 4.72 -11.66 -14.41
C ILE A 128 6.10 -11.04 -14.15
N VAL A 129 6.17 -9.75 -13.79
CA VAL A 129 7.45 -9.06 -13.51
C VAL A 129 8.13 -9.66 -12.27
N GLY A 130 7.38 -10.01 -11.23
CA GLY A 130 7.89 -10.67 -10.04
C GLY A 130 8.47 -12.06 -10.33
N GLU A 131 7.74 -12.89 -11.07
CA GLU A 131 8.18 -14.22 -11.49
C GLU A 131 9.38 -14.16 -12.44
N LEU A 132 9.37 -13.24 -13.43
CA LEU A 132 10.51 -12.99 -14.31
C LEU A 132 11.74 -12.57 -13.52
N ARG A 133 11.59 -11.69 -12.52
CA ARG A 133 12.72 -11.24 -11.69
C ARG A 133 13.33 -12.41 -10.91
N GLU A 134 12.52 -13.24 -10.27
CA GLU A 134 12.99 -14.44 -9.57
C GLU A 134 13.62 -15.47 -10.51
N PHE A 135 13.02 -15.68 -11.67
CA PHE A 135 13.55 -16.57 -12.71
C PHE A 135 14.91 -16.10 -13.24
N LEU A 136 15.03 -14.80 -13.56
CA LEU A 136 16.28 -14.19 -14.01
C LEU A 136 17.37 -14.24 -12.93
N TRP A 137 17.00 -14.02 -11.67
CA TRP A 137 17.92 -14.12 -10.54
C TRP A 137 18.45 -15.54 -10.34
N LYS A 138 17.57 -16.55 -10.39
CA LYS A 138 17.97 -17.97 -10.33
C LYS A 138 18.86 -18.37 -11.49
N SER A 139 18.52 -17.94 -12.70
CA SER A 139 19.31 -18.21 -13.92
C SER A 139 20.71 -17.59 -13.84
N PHE A 140 20.81 -16.33 -13.39
CA PHE A 140 22.09 -15.65 -13.19
C PHE A 140 22.96 -16.35 -12.13
N ASN A 141 22.37 -16.78 -11.00
CA ASN A 141 23.09 -17.52 -9.97
C ASN A 141 23.58 -18.89 -10.47
N LEU A 142 22.78 -19.63 -11.24
CA LEU A 142 23.20 -20.91 -11.81
C LEU A 142 24.37 -20.77 -12.79
N VAL A 143 24.32 -19.76 -13.67
CA VAL A 143 25.41 -19.48 -14.62
C VAL A 143 26.69 -19.09 -13.89
N THR A 144 26.60 -18.23 -12.88
CA THR A 144 27.79 -17.84 -12.10
C THR A 144 28.40 -19.00 -11.32
N VAL A 145 27.58 -19.89 -10.74
CA VAL A 145 28.04 -21.11 -10.06
C VAL A 145 28.69 -22.07 -11.05
N TRP A 146 28.12 -22.26 -12.25
CA TRP A 146 28.68 -23.13 -13.28
C TRP A 146 30.04 -22.61 -13.78
N ILE A 147 30.14 -21.31 -14.07
CA ILE A 147 31.41 -20.68 -14.46
C ILE A 147 32.48 -20.87 -13.37
N LEU A 148 32.13 -20.69 -12.10
CA LEU A 148 33.07 -20.88 -10.98
C LEU A 148 33.52 -22.35 -10.83
N ARG A 149 32.63 -23.32 -11.10
CA ARG A 149 32.95 -24.75 -11.04
C ARG A 149 33.83 -25.21 -12.20
N SER A 150 33.65 -24.64 -13.39
CA SER A 150 34.36 -25.03 -14.61
C SER A 150 35.75 -24.38 -14.76
N ASN A 151 36.08 -23.37 -13.94
CA ASN A 151 37.33 -22.61 -14.03
C ASN A 151 38.16 -22.64 -12.73
N GLN A 152 38.52 -23.84 -12.25
CA GLN A 152 39.38 -23.97 -11.05
C GLN A 152 40.81 -23.39 -11.21
N GLY A 153 41.21 -22.94 -12.42
CA GLY A 153 42.53 -22.36 -12.69
C GLY A 153 42.62 -20.84 -12.82
N ILE A 154 41.51 -20.08 -12.78
CA ILE A 154 41.50 -18.61 -13.07
C ILE A 154 40.75 -17.85 -11.97
N PHE A 155 41.09 -18.11 -10.71
CA PHE A 155 40.37 -17.50 -9.57
C PHE A 155 40.68 -16.01 -9.34
N HIS A 156 41.85 -15.52 -9.75
CA HIS A 156 42.28 -14.15 -9.42
C HIS A 156 41.81 -13.06 -10.39
N LYS A 157 41.48 -13.40 -11.65
CA LYS A 157 41.06 -12.40 -12.67
C LYS A 157 39.56 -12.08 -12.61
N PHE A 158 38.74 -13.05 -12.19
CA PHE A 158 37.28 -12.96 -12.21
C PHE A 158 36.66 -12.07 -11.11
N ARG A 159 37.35 -11.87 -9.98
CA ARG A 159 36.84 -11.09 -8.83
C ARG A 159 36.68 -9.59 -9.12
N ARG A 160 37.39 -9.05 -10.13
CA ARG A 160 37.25 -7.66 -10.57
C ARG A 160 36.05 -7.47 -11.51
N GLU A 161 35.83 -8.40 -12.43
CA GLU A 161 34.73 -8.34 -13.41
C GLU A 161 33.36 -8.53 -12.73
N ARG A 162 33.26 -9.37 -11.70
CA ARG A 162 32.03 -9.54 -10.91
C ARG A 162 31.55 -8.23 -10.27
N ARG A 163 32.48 -7.42 -9.72
CA ARG A 163 32.14 -6.12 -9.14
C ARG A 163 31.68 -5.11 -10.19
N VAL A 164 32.10 -5.25 -11.45
CA VAL A 164 31.68 -4.37 -12.55
C VAL A 164 30.29 -4.76 -13.03
N THR A 165 29.99 -6.06 -13.18
CA THR A 165 28.66 -6.54 -13.59
C THR A 165 27.61 -6.33 -12.51
N GLU A 166 27.95 -6.54 -11.23
CA GLU A 166 27.06 -6.22 -10.10
C GLU A 166 26.74 -4.72 -10.03
N ARG A 167 27.74 -3.85 -10.27
CA ARG A 167 27.53 -2.39 -10.33
C ARG A 167 26.72 -1.95 -11.56
N ALA A 168 26.91 -2.60 -12.71
CA ALA A 168 26.14 -2.32 -13.93
C ALA A 168 24.67 -2.74 -13.77
N MET A 169 24.43 -3.91 -13.17
CA MET A 169 23.08 -4.37 -12.81
C MET A 169 22.46 -3.46 -11.76
N ALA A 170 23.18 -3.08 -10.69
CA ALA A 170 22.66 -2.13 -9.70
C ALA A 170 22.29 -0.77 -10.33
N LYS A 171 23.06 -0.27 -11.31
CA LYS A 171 22.75 0.97 -12.06
C LYS A 171 21.51 0.82 -12.95
N LEU A 172 21.40 -0.27 -13.70
CA LEU A 172 20.22 -0.59 -14.53
C LEU A 172 18.95 -0.68 -13.69
N TRP A 173 19.05 -1.18 -12.47
CA TRP A 173 17.92 -1.35 -11.56
C TRP A 173 17.65 -0.11 -10.66
N SER A 174 18.63 0.77 -10.44
CA SER A 174 18.42 2.04 -9.71
C SER A 174 17.58 3.07 -10.47
N GLY A 175 17.49 2.96 -11.81
CA GLY A 175 16.65 3.81 -12.64
C GLY A 175 15.14 3.55 -12.49
N ALA A 176 14.76 2.43 -11.87
CA ALA A 176 13.37 1.98 -11.70
C ALA A 176 12.76 2.32 -10.33
N GLY A 177 13.37 3.23 -9.54
CA GLY A 177 12.70 3.85 -8.38
C GLY A 177 12.72 3.05 -7.06
N GLY A 178 13.81 2.34 -6.74
CA GLY A 178 13.93 1.57 -5.49
C GLY A 178 15.34 1.49 -4.93
N ALA A 179 16.02 2.63 -4.75
CA ALA A 179 17.45 2.64 -4.47
C ALA A 179 17.86 2.40 -3.00
N THR A 180 16.94 2.32 -2.03
CA THR A 180 17.36 2.40 -0.61
C THR A 180 17.60 1.04 0.07
N VAL A 181 17.10 -0.08 -0.46
CA VAL A 181 17.17 -1.38 0.24
C VAL A 181 18.39 -2.21 -0.17
N VAL A 182 18.86 -2.09 -1.41
CA VAL A 182 19.90 -2.98 -1.96
C VAL A 182 21.30 -2.62 -1.44
N ALA A 183 21.57 -1.35 -1.16
CA ALA A 183 22.89 -0.92 -0.68
C ALA A 183 23.17 -1.37 0.78
N SER A 184 22.13 -1.53 1.61
CA SER A 184 22.31 -1.86 3.03
C SER A 184 22.69 -3.33 3.27
N VAL A 185 22.23 -4.24 2.41
CA VAL A 185 22.51 -5.68 2.52
C VAL A 185 23.94 -6.02 2.09
N LEU A 186 24.55 -5.23 1.19
CA LEU A 186 25.91 -5.48 0.71
C LEU A 186 27.03 -4.97 1.63
N LEU A 187 26.74 -4.15 2.64
CA LEU A 187 27.75 -3.65 3.56
C LEU A 187 27.97 -4.54 4.80
N HIS A 188 27.06 -5.48 5.08
CA HIS A 188 27.13 -6.39 6.25
C HIS A 188 27.78 -7.75 5.97
N VAL A 189 28.35 -7.94 4.77
CA VAL A 189 29.08 -9.16 4.42
C VAL A 189 30.42 -8.77 3.79
N PHE A 190 31.30 -8.23 4.65
CA PHE A 190 32.75 -8.22 4.46
C PHE A 190 33.40 -8.76 5.74
#